data_AF-A0A965HFQ9-F1
#
_entry.id   AF-A0A965HFQ9-F1
#
_cell.length_a   1.000
_cell.length_b   1.000
_cell.length_c   1.000
_cell.angle_alpha   90.00
_cell.angle_beta   90.00
_cell.angle_gamma   90.00
#
_symmetry.space_group_name_H-M   'P 1'
#
loop_
_entity.id
_entity.type
_entity.pdbx_description
1 polymer ?
#
loop_
_entity_poly.entity_id
_entity_poly.type
_entity_poly.pdbx_seq_one_letter_code
_entity_poly.pdbx_strand_id
1 'polypeptide(L)'
;MSRFFSSFFCLLGLASLSWGVLPVELQPGSDSLTLNFPKLDLNSPSKLLMIATSTGPNGSALVPFGQNKTGSTLFLPFQADHILLLRSSGGEPKVTLRSFNGFGLKPAEENPAGVKVNAHSSGSLSLQIPRSWAGTNSSLELVAALKDLSANQGWGTVVDSTDPYLINGQDDRYLTHALSFSLSGSNPRPELVSRRGGKLRIYQLFPRLFGNTNTNRIPNGTLEQNGCGKFADLNDAALDSLKAMGFDAIWVTGILRQA
;
A
#
# COMPACT_ATOMS: atom_id res chain seq x y z
N MET A 1 -27.52 -3.38 59.14
CA MET A 1 -28.22 -4.26 58.18
C MET A 1 -28.65 -3.38 57.02
N SER A 2 -28.39 -3.59 55.73
CA SER A 2 -27.54 -4.52 54.96
C SER A 2 -27.88 -4.24 53.48
N ARG A 3 -26.86 -3.93 52.66
CA ARG A 3 -26.74 -4.20 51.19
C ARG A 3 -27.77 -3.49 50.27
N PHE A 4 -27.42 -2.92 49.12
CA PHE A 4 -26.66 -3.51 48.01
C PHE A 4 -26.04 -2.42 47.11
N PHE A 5 -24.75 -2.61 46.81
CA PHE A 5 -24.06 -2.06 45.63
C PHE A 5 -24.48 -2.88 44.39
N SER A 6 -24.69 -2.24 43.24
CA SER A 6 -24.44 -2.91 41.95
C SER A 6 -24.11 -1.89 40.86
N SER A 7 -22.94 -2.11 40.28
CA SER A 7 -22.23 -1.33 39.30
C SER A 7 -22.94 -1.30 37.94
N PHE A 8 -23.14 -0.11 37.37
CA PHE A 8 -23.37 0.06 35.94
C PHE A 8 -22.01 0.16 35.25
N PHE A 9 -21.51 -0.99 34.77
CA PHE A 9 -20.41 -1.05 33.82
C PHE A 9 -20.91 -0.48 32.48
N CYS A 10 -20.51 0.74 32.16
CA CYS A 10 -20.79 1.35 30.87
C CYS A 10 -19.84 0.73 29.83
N LEU A 11 -20.37 -0.21 29.07
CA LEU A 11 -19.74 -0.86 27.93
C LEU A 11 -19.59 0.18 26.80
N LEU A 12 -18.49 0.91 26.77
CA LEU A 12 -18.12 1.75 25.63
C LEU A 12 -17.64 0.84 24.51
N GLY A 13 -18.58 0.44 23.66
CA GLY A 13 -18.30 -0.22 22.39
C GLY A 13 -17.38 0.64 21.53
N LEU A 14 -16.23 0.08 21.17
CA LEU A 14 -15.41 0.52 20.06
C LEU A 14 -16.28 0.48 18.80
N ALA A 15 -16.80 1.64 18.38
CA ALA A 15 -17.36 1.81 17.06
C ALA A 15 -16.19 1.68 16.07
N SER A 16 -15.96 0.47 15.58
CA SER A 16 -15.14 0.25 14.40
C SER A 16 -15.86 0.93 13.23
N LEU A 17 -15.23 1.97 12.69
CA LEU A 17 -15.61 2.54 11.41
C LEU A 17 -15.44 1.44 10.37
N SER A 18 -16.54 0.73 10.08
CA SER A 18 -16.65 -0.08 8.88
C SER A 18 -16.64 0.88 7.70
N TRP A 19 -15.67 0.70 6.78
CA TRP A 19 -15.71 0.73 5.31
C TRP A 19 -14.25 0.50 4.83
N GLY A 20 -13.96 -0.70 4.32
CA GLY A 20 -12.86 -0.99 3.38
C GLY A 20 -11.40 -0.64 3.71
N VAL A 21 -10.99 -0.62 4.99
CA VAL A 21 -9.58 -0.45 5.37
C VAL A 21 -9.10 -1.69 6.10
N LEU A 22 -7.97 -2.24 5.66
CA LEU A 22 -7.31 -3.37 6.32
C LEU A 22 -6.87 -2.93 7.73
N PRO A 23 -7.53 -3.42 8.80
CA PRO A 23 -7.22 -2.98 10.15
C PRO A 23 -5.90 -3.55 10.62
N VAL A 24 -5.08 -2.72 11.25
CA VAL A 24 -3.80 -3.12 11.84
C VAL A 24 -3.65 -2.47 13.21
N GLU A 25 -3.40 -3.29 14.21
CA GLU A 25 -3.06 -2.87 15.56
C GLU A 25 -1.61 -3.24 15.86
N LEU A 26 -0.92 -2.39 16.64
CA LEU A 26 0.45 -2.64 17.03
C LEU A 26 0.54 -2.86 18.54
N GLN A 27 1.17 -3.95 18.94
CA GLN A 27 1.54 -4.23 20.32
C GLN A 27 3.08 -4.21 20.44
N PRO A 28 3.66 -3.19 21.11
CA PRO A 28 5.10 -3.09 21.27
C PRO A 28 5.62 -4.02 22.37
N GLY A 29 6.62 -4.84 22.07
CA GLY A 29 7.41 -5.60 23.04
C GLY A 29 8.84 -5.07 23.18
N SER A 30 9.64 -5.64 24.09
CA SER A 30 11.04 -5.24 24.32
C SER A 30 11.92 -5.43 23.09
N ASP A 31 11.83 -6.61 22.46
CA ASP A 31 12.73 -7.02 21.37
C ASP A 31 12.00 -7.18 20.02
N SER A 32 10.67 -7.15 20.06
CA SER A 32 9.82 -7.33 18.89
C SER A 32 8.59 -6.45 18.92
N LEU A 33 8.00 -6.26 17.75
CA LEU A 33 6.74 -5.57 17.53
C LEU A 33 5.74 -6.59 16.98
N THR A 34 4.54 -6.65 17.55
CA THR A 34 3.49 -7.54 17.09
C THR A 34 2.42 -6.74 16.36
N LEU A 35 2.25 -7.03 15.08
CA LEU A 35 1.22 -6.47 14.20
C LEU A 35 0.03 -7.44 14.18
N ASN A 36 -1.11 -6.98 14.67
CA ASN A 36 -2.34 -7.76 14.70
C ASN A 36 -3.27 -7.28 13.59
N PHE A 37 -3.66 -8.20 12.72
CA PHE A 37 -4.70 -8.01 11.71
C PHE A 37 -5.95 -8.74 12.21
N PRO A 38 -6.90 -8.03 12.85
CA PRO A 38 -8.07 -8.68 13.47
C PRO A 38 -9.01 -9.30 12.45
N LYS A 39 -8.97 -8.84 11.19
CA LYS A 39 -9.75 -9.38 10.08
C LYS A 39 -8.90 -9.35 8.81
N LEU A 40 -8.63 -10.52 8.24
CA LEU A 40 -7.81 -10.68 7.06
C LEU A 40 -8.22 -11.93 6.28
N ASP A 41 -8.62 -11.76 5.03
CA ASP A 41 -8.95 -12.87 4.13
C ASP A 41 -7.69 -13.43 3.47
N LEU A 42 -6.99 -14.32 4.18
CA LEU A 42 -5.79 -15.02 3.72
C LEU A 42 -6.03 -16.53 3.58
N ASN A 43 -7.27 -16.95 3.32
CA ASN A 43 -7.68 -18.36 3.31
C ASN A 43 -7.46 -19.06 1.97
N SER A 44 -7.22 -18.29 0.89
CA SER A 44 -6.95 -18.83 -0.44
C SER A 44 -5.45 -18.74 -0.80
N PRO A 45 -4.87 -19.75 -1.49
CA PRO A 45 -3.49 -19.71 -1.97
C PRO A 45 -3.24 -18.57 -2.98
N SER A 46 -4.28 -18.00 -3.57
CA SER A 46 -4.17 -16.84 -4.45
C SER A 46 -3.94 -15.52 -3.68
N LYS A 47 -4.24 -15.48 -2.38
CA LYS A 47 -4.12 -14.27 -1.57
C LYS A 47 -2.67 -14.03 -1.16
N LEU A 48 -2.26 -12.77 -1.28
CA LEU A 48 -0.94 -12.30 -0.92
C LEU A 48 -1.08 -11.03 -0.08
N LEU A 49 -0.71 -11.11 1.19
CA LEU A 49 -0.55 -9.93 2.03
C LEU A 49 0.87 -9.38 1.84
N MET A 50 0.95 -8.11 1.46
CA MET A 50 2.18 -7.35 1.37
C MET A 50 2.23 -6.37 2.53
N ILE A 51 3.36 -6.32 3.23
CA ILE A 51 3.60 -5.35 4.30
C ILE A 51 4.96 -4.71 4.04
N ALA A 52 4.99 -3.39 3.97
CA ALA A 52 6.22 -2.62 3.84
C ALA A 52 6.43 -1.78 5.09
N THR A 53 7.68 -1.68 5.53
CA THR A 53 8.10 -0.82 6.65
C THR A 53 9.37 -0.07 6.28
N SER A 54 9.62 1.04 6.97
CA SER A 54 10.79 1.90 6.75
C SER A 54 11.48 2.20 8.08
N THR A 55 12.81 2.12 8.09
CA THR A 55 13.64 2.54 9.24
C THR A 55 14.34 3.87 9.00
N GLY A 56 14.32 4.40 7.77
CA GLY A 56 15.04 5.62 7.41
C GLY A 56 14.71 6.17 6.02
N PRO A 57 15.52 7.10 5.49
CA PRO A 57 15.19 7.84 4.27
C PRO A 57 15.41 7.07 2.97
N ASN A 58 16.07 5.91 3.05
CA ASN A 58 16.44 5.10 1.89
C ASN A 58 15.55 3.87 1.80
N GLY A 59 15.45 3.25 0.63
CA GLY A 59 14.64 2.07 0.44
C GLY A 59 14.04 1.97 -0.95
N SER A 60 13.18 0.97 -1.13
CA SER A 60 12.40 0.81 -2.35
C SER A 60 11.11 1.62 -2.29
N ALA A 61 10.83 2.39 -3.35
CA ALA A 61 9.55 3.11 -3.49
C ALA A 61 8.43 2.23 -4.09
N LEU A 62 8.70 0.95 -4.35
CA LEU A 62 7.74 0.00 -4.89
C LEU A 62 7.96 -1.40 -4.33
N VAL A 63 6.89 -2.20 -4.34
CA VAL A 63 6.97 -3.65 -4.15
C VAL A 63 7.39 -4.28 -5.49
N PRO A 64 8.38 -5.19 -5.51
CA PRO A 64 8.76 -5.92 -6.71
C PRO A 64 7.53 -6.55 -7.36
N PHE A 65 7.38 -6.43 -8.67
CA PHE A 65 6.28 -6.99 -9.44
C PHE A 65 6.69 -8.29 -10.15
N GLY A 66 5.69 -9.08 -10.54
CA GLY A 66 5.92 -10.31 -11.30
C GLY A 66 4.66 -11.16 -11.39
N GLN A 67 4.29 -11.53 -12.62
CA GLN A 67 3.16 -12.39 -12.90
C GLN A 67 3.26 -13.71 -12.13
N ASN A 68 2.15 -14.15 -11.52
CA ASN A 68 2.04 -15.33 -10.64
C ASN A 68 2.97 -15.31 -9.41
N LYS A 69 3.70 -14.22 -9.20
CA LYS A 69 4.51 -13.96 -8.02
C LYS A 69 3.81 -12.88 -7.21
N THR A 70 4.26 -11.64 -7.30
CA THR A 70 3.71 -10.51 -6.54
C THR A 70 2.58 -9.78 -7.28
N GLY A 71 2.37 -10.06 -8.57
CA GLY A 71 1.37 -9.40 -9.37
C GLY A 71 1.84 -8.05 -9.91
N SER A 72 0.88 -7.15 -10.18
CA SER A 72 1.10 -5.78 -10.68
C SER A 72 1.94 -4.94 -9.71
N THR A 73 2.44 -3.79 -10.18
CA THR A 73 3.26 -2.91 -9.33
C THR A 73 2.41 -2.31 -8.21
N LEU A 74 3.02 -2.19 -7.03
CA LEU A 74 2.45 -1.44 -5.91
C LEU A 74 3.47 -0.39 -5.49
N PHE A 75 3.18 0.87 -5.78
CA PHE A 75 4.01 2.01 -5.39
C PHE A 75 3.73 2.39 -3.94
N LEU A 76 4.79 2.56 -3.17
CA LEU A 76 4.76 2.77 -1.73
C LEU A 76 4.80 4.27 -1.39
N PRO A 77 4.14 4.70 -0.30
CA PRO A 77 4.07 6.11 0.09
C PRO A 77 5.39 6.60 0.72
N PHE A 78 6.33 5.70 0.99
CA PHE A 78 7.67 5.96 1.53
C PHE A 78 8.69 5.03 0.88
N GLN A 79 9.97 5.22 1.20
CA GLN A 79 11.04 4.31 0.80
C GLN A 79 11.15 3.17 1.82
N ALA A 80 10.79 1.95 1.41
CA ALA A 80 10.73 0.80 2.30
C ALA A 80 12.06 0.03 2.33
N ASP A 81 12.55 -0.22 3.54
CA ASP A 81 13.74 -1.04 3.79
C ASP A 81 13.38 -2.51 3.93
N HIS A 82 12.16 -2.82 4.37
CA HIS A 82 11.68 -4.18 4.54
C HIS A 82 10.33 -4.35 3.86
N ILE A 83 10.23 -5.35 2.99
CA ILE A 83 8.98 -5.75 2.34
C ILE A 83 8.74 -7.22 2.62
N LEU A 84 7.75 -7.49 3.46
CA LEU A 84 7.25 -8.81 3.80
C LEU A 84 6.14 -9.22 2.83
N LEU A 85 6.19 -10.47 2.40
CA LEU A 85 5.22 -11.10 1.53
C LEU A 85 4.73 -12.38 2.21
N LEU A 86 3.46 -12.40 2.59
CA LEU A 86 2.81 -13.52 3.27
C LEU A 86 1.81 -14.19 2.33
N ARG A 87 1.99 -15.48 2.10
CA ARG A 87 1.10 -16.30 1.25
C ARG A 87 0.41 -17.37 2.07
N SER A 88 -0.86 -17.60 1.76
CA SER A 88 -1.56 -18.77 2.29
C SER A 88 -0.96 -20.05 1.71
N SER A 89 -0.79 -21.06 2.55
CA SER A 89 -0.21 -22.37 2.17
C SER A 89 -1.14 -23.56 2.50
N GLY A 90 -2.37 -23.30 2.94
CA GLY A 90 -3.26 -24.33 3.52
C GLY A 90 -2.93 -24.70 4.98
N GLY A 91 -1.89 -24.09 5.56
CA GLY A 91 -1.48 -24.19 6.98
C GLY A 91 -0.92 -22.85 7.46
N GLU A 92 0.23 -22.85 8.17
CA GLU A 92 0.91 -21.60 8.53
C GLU A 92 1.33 -20.81 7.25
N PRO A 93 1.03 -19.51 7.15
CA PRO A 93 1.38 -18.71 5.98
C PRO A 93 2.88 -18.71 5.72
N LYS A 94 3.27 -18.91 4.46
CA LYS A 94 4.68 -18.81 4.06
C LYS A 94 5.08 -17.33 4.03
N VAL A 95 6.16 -17.00 4.74
CA VAL A 95 6.69 -15.64 4.84
C VAL A 95 7.98 -15.53 4.02
N THR A 96 8.05 -14.49 3.20
CA THR A 96 9.30 -14.10 2.54
C THR A 96 9.58 -12.62 2.75
N LEU A 97 10.86 -12.26 2.85
CA LEU A 97 11.33 -10.89 3.06
C LEU A 97 12.19 -10.43 1.90
N ARG A 98 12.00 -9.17 1.51
CA ARG A 98 12.92 -8.42 0.66
C ARG A 98 13.46 -7.26 1.50
N SER A 99 14.75 -7.31 1.81
CA SER A 99 15.44 -6.24 2.55
C SER A 99 16.25 -5.36 1.60
N PHE A 100 16.23 -4.05 1.81
CA PHE A 100 17.05 -3.10 1.07
C PHE A 100 18.49 -3.10 1.59
N ASN A 101 19.47 -3.01 0.69
CA ASN A 101 20.90 -3.06 1.04
C ASN A 101 21.67 -1.75 0.75
N GLY A 102 20.95 -0.64 0.55
CA GLY A 102 21.52 0.64 0.11
C GLY A 102 21.48 0.84 -1.41
N PHE A 103 21.54 -0.23 -2.19
CA PHE A 103 21.51 -0.17 -3.66
C PHE A 103 20.20 -0.70 -4.25
N GLY A 104 19.65 -1.76 -3.66
CA GLY A 104 18.46 -2.42 -4.15
C GLY A 104 17.89 -3.41 -3.15
N LEU A 105 16.74 -3.99 -3.49
CA LEU A 105 16.15 -5.07 -2.71
C LEU A 105 16.92 -6.37 -2.97
N LYS A 106 17.50 -6.94 -1.89
CA LYS A 106 18.15 -8.25 -1.90
C LYS A 106 17.22 -9.34 -2.44
N PRO A 107 17.73 -10.50 -2.88
CA PRO A 107 16.91 -11.68 -3.16
C PRO A 107 15.98 -12.03 -1.99
N ALA A 108 14.88 -12.72 -2.29
CA ALA A 108 13.91 -13.10 -1.26
C ALA A 108 14.54 -14.05 -0.24
N GLU A 109 14.41 -13.70 1.04
CA GLU A 109 14.75 -14.54 2.18
C GLU A 109 13.48 -15.28 2.63
N GLU A 110 13.53 -16.60 2.68
CA GLU A 110 12.43 -17.42 3.19
C GLU A 110 12.55 -17.56 4.71
N ASN A 111 11.43 -17.43 5.44
CA ASN A 111 11.39 -17.56 6.90
C ASN A 111 12.44 -16.68 7.61
N PRO A 112 12.39 -15.35 7.40
CA PRO A 112 13.40 -14.44 7.92
C PRO A 112 13.50 -14.47 9.45
N ALA A 113 14.72 -14.38 9.96
CA ALA A 113 14.97 -14.45 11.40
C ALA A 113 14.25 -13.33 12.17
N GLY A 114 13.65 -13.69 13.32
CA GLY A 114 12.91 -12.74 14.17
C GLY A 114 11.52 -12.38 13.66
N VAL A 115 11.08 -12.93 12.53
CA VAL A 115 9.70 -12.82 12.05
C VAL A 115 8.93 -14.09 12.37
N LYS A 116 7.77 -13.95 13.02
CA LYS A 116 6.88 -15.09 13.32
C LYS A 116 5.47 -14.76 12.90
N VAL A 117 4.77 -15.73 12.32
CA VAL A 117 3.39 -15.55 11.87
C VAL A 117 2.51 -16.60 12.53
N ASN A 118 1.43 -16.13 13.16
CA ASN A 118 0.39 -16.98 13.71
C ASN A 118 -0.92 -16.62 13.01
N ALA A 119 -1.44 -17.54 12.20
CA ALA A 119 -2.78 -17.43 11.63
C ALA A 119 -3.78 -18.11 12.55
N HIS A 120 -4.88 -17.43 12.87
CA HIS A 120 -5.92 -17.97 13.73
C HIS A 120 -7.13 -18.40 12.89
N SER A 121 -7.82 -19.46 13.32
CA SER A 121 -9.02 -19.99 12.66
C SER A 121 -10.17 -18.98 12.53
N SER A 122 -10.14 -17.89 13.29
CA SER A 122 -11.09 -16.78 13.23
C SER A 122 -10.88 -15.84 12.03
N GLY A 123 -9.86 -16.05 11.19
CA GLY A 123 -9.50 -15.12 10.11
C GLY A 123 -8.71 -13.90 10.58
N SER A 124 -8.06 -14.00 11.74
CA SER A 124 -7.10 -13.02 12.25
C SER A 124 -5.67 -13.51 12.09
N LEU A 125 -4.73 -12.58 11.98
CA LEU A 125 -3.31 -12.86 11.81
C LEU A 125 -2.48 -12.02 12.79
N SER A 126 -1.58 -12.67 13.51
CA SER A 126 -0.60 -12.00 14.36
C SER A 126 0.79 -12.19 13.74
N LEU A 127 1.45 -11.08 13.41
CA LEU A 127 2.78 -11.04 12.81
C LEU A 127 3.75 -10.36 13.77
N GLN A 128 4.74 -11.10 14.25
CA GLN A 128 5.85 -10.56 15.03
C GLN A 128 6.97 -10.15 14.08
N ILE A 129 7.51 -8.94 14.24
CA ILE A 129 8.71 -8.44 13.53
C ILE A 129 9.75 -7.92 14.52
N PRO A 130 11.05 -7.84 14.15
CA PRO A 130 12.08 -7.28 15.01
C PRO A 130 11.81 -5.82 15.39
N ARG A 131 12.08 -5.43 16.64
CA ARG A 131 11.92 -4.02 17.06
C ARG A 131 12.87 -3.06 16.36
N SER A 132 14.01 -3.56 15.86
CA SER A 132 14.96 -2.79 15.05
C SER A 132 14.38 -2.29 13.72
N TRP A 133 13.21 -2.76 13.31
CA TRP A 133 12.51 -2.29 12.11
C TRP A 133 11.68 -1.03 12.35
N ALA A 134 11.52 -0.61 13.60
CA ALA A 134 11.09 0.75 13.87
C ALA A 134 12.29 1.69 13.72
N GLY A 135 12.08 2.81 13.03
CA GLY A 135 13.14 3.80 12.79
C GLY A 135 13.66 4.42 14.08
N THR A 136 14.72 5.22 13.95
CA THR A 136 15.42 5.85 15.08
C THR A 136 14.55 6.81 15.90
N ASN A 137 13.43 7.29 15.35
CA ASN A 137 12.53 8.24 16.00
C ASN A 137 11.48 7.58 16.92
N SER A 138 11.69 6.32 17.32
CA SER A 138 10.71 5.56 18.11
C SER A 138 9.33 5.47 17.43
N SER A 139 9.29 5.50 16.11
CA SER A 139 8.07 5.34 15.31
C SER A 139 8.24 4.24 14.29
N LEU A 140 7.17 3.48 14.05
CA LEU A 140 7.07 2.52 12.97
C LEU A 140 6.15 3.07 11.88
N GLU A 141 6.69 3.30 10.69
CA GLU A 141 5.88 3.54 9.50
C GLU A 141 5.61 2.22 8.78
N LEU A 142 4.34 1.98 8.45
CA LEU A 142 3.87 0.75 7.88
C LEU A 142 2.80 1.01 6.82
N VAL A 143 2.84 0.25 5.75
CA VAL A 143 1.70 0.11 4.84
C VAL A 143 1.48 -1.36 4.52
N ALA A 144 0.22 -1.77 4.43
CA ALA A 144 -0.14 -3.12 4.03
C ALA A 144 -1.20 -3.12 2.93
N ALA A 145 -1.13 -4.11 2.06
CA ALA A 145 -2.09 -4.34 0.99
C ALA A 145 -2.31 -5.82 0.77
N LEU A 146 -3.56 -6.22 0.61
CA LEU A 146 -3.97 -7.56 0.26
C LEU A 146 -4.22 -7.62 -1.24
N LYS A 147 -3.55 -8.56 -1.92
CA LYS A 147 -3.81 -8.87 -3.33
C LYS A 147 -4.44 -10.25 -3.49
N ASP A 148 -5.29 -10.38 -4.50
CA ASP A 148 -5.74 -11.65 -5.03
C ASP A 148 -5.12 -11.90 -6.40
N LEU A 149 -4.23 -12.87 -6.48
CA LEU A 149 -3.45 -13.18 -7.68
C LEU A 149 -4.21 -14.05 -8.70
N SER A 150 -5.42 -14.51 -8.38
CA SER A 150 -6.26 -15.26 -9.32
C SER A 150 -6.79 -14.39 -10.47
N ALA A 151 -6.86 -13.08 -10.25
CA ALA A 151 -7.32 -12.11 -11.24
C ALA A 151 -6.22 -11.72 -12.25
N ASN A 152 -6.64 -11.09 -13.36
CA ASN A 152 -5.76 -10.47 -14.33
C ASN A 152 -4.61 -11.38 -14.81
N GLN A 153 -4.92 -12.65 -15.09
CA GLN A 153 -3.96 -13.64 -15.59
C GLN A 153 -2.68 -13.76 -14.72
N GLY A 154 -2.82 -13.67 -13.39
CA GLY A 154 -1.68 -13.77 -12.48
C GLY A 154 -1.02 -12.45 -12.11
N TRP A 155 -1.44 -11.32 -12.70
CA TRP A 155 -1.08 -9.98 -12.24
C TRP A 155 -1.88 -9.56 -11.00
N GLY A 156 -3.01 -10.22 -10.76
CA GLY A 156 -3.84 -10.05 -9.58
C GLY A 156 -4.59 -8.72 -9.51
N THR A 157 -5.27 -8.51 -8.38
CA THR A 157 -5.98 -7.28 -8.03
C THR A 157 -5.71 -6.92 -6.57
N VAL A 158 -5.52 -5.64 -6.26
CA VAL A 158 -5.57 -5.19 -4.86
C VAL A 158 -7.02 -5.23 -4.41
N VAL A 159 -7.28 -5.90 -3.28
CA VAL A 159 -8.63 -6.10 -2.72
C VAL A 159 -8.83 -5.34 -1.41
N ASP A 160 -7.74 -5.04 -0.70
CA ASP A 160 -7.79 -4.31 0.57
C ASP A 160 -6.44 -3.65 0.86
N SER A 161 -6.43 -2.58 1.65
CA SER A 161 -5.21 -1.88 2.07
C SER A 161 -5.40 -1.07 3.35
N THR A 162 -4.30 -0.80 4.05
CA THR A 162 -4.27 0.18 5.15
C THR A 162 -4.42 1.62 4.67
N ASP A 163 -4.24 1.91 3.37
CA ASP A 163 -4.49 3.23 2.80
C ASP A 163 -5.98 3.37 2.43
N PRO A 164 -6.78 4.17 3.16
CA PRO A 164 -8.21 4.32 2.89
C PRO A 164 -8.52 5.03 1.56
N TYR A 165 -7.54 5.71 0.97
CA TYR A 165 -7.70 6.43 -0.29
C TYR A 165 -7.33 5.58 -1.51
N LEU A 166 -6.86 4.35 -1.30
CA LEU A 166 -6.51 3.47 -2.40
C LEU A 166 -7.77 3.00 -3.14
N ILE A 167 -7.76 3.22 -4.46
CA ILE A 167 -8.75 2.62 -5.36
C ILE A 167 -8.29 1.19 -5.72
N ASN A 168 -9.02 0.20 -5.23
CA ASN A 168 -8.81 -1.22 -5.54
C ASN A 168 -8.86 -1.51 -7.06
N GLY A 169 -8.13 -2.54 -7.52
CA GLY A 169 -8.13 -2.94 -8.92
C GLY A 169 -6.88 -3.71 -9.38
N GLN A 170 -6.85 -4.04 -10.67
CA GLN A 170 -5.96 -5.04 -11.29
C GLN A 170 -4.61 -4.48 -11.76
N ASP A 171 -4.58 -3.22 -12.19
CA ASP A 171 -3.37 -2.56 -12.69
C ASP A 171 -2.43 -2.11 -11.57
N ASP A 172 -1.40 -1.36 -11.94
CA ASP A 172 -0.51 -0.69 -11.00
C ASP A 172 -1.29 0.19 -10.03
N ARG A 173 -0.92 0.10 -8.75
CA ARG A 173 -1.59 0.82 -7.66
C ARG A 173 -0.61 1.70 -6.91
N TYR A 174 -1.13 2.84 -6.45
CA TYR A 174 -0.35 3.85 -5.77
C TYR A 174 -0.89 4.02 -4.37
N LEU A 175 -0.11 3.57 -3.40
CA LEU A 175 -0.34 3.94 -2.01
C LEU A 175 0.18 5.37 -1.81
N THR A 176 -0.66 6.15 -1.15
CA THR A 176 -0.51 7.59 -0.90
C THR A 176 -0.32 7.88 0.58
N HIS A 177 -0.81 6.99 1.45
CA HIS A 177 -0.72 7.11 2.90
C HIS A 177 -0.14 5.85 3.55
N ALA A 178 0.55 6.07 4.67
CA ALA A 178 1.07 5.04 5.56
C ALA A 178 0.44 5.20 6.94
N LEU A 179 0.47 4.13 7.73
CA LEU A 179 0.21 4.19 9.16
C LEU A 179 1.54 4.48 9.88
N SER A 180 1.54 5.46 10.78
CA SER A 180 2.63 5.72 11.71
C SER A 180 2.20 5.35 13.12
N PHE A 181 3.03 4.57 13.81
CA PHE A 181 2.81 4.16 15.19
C PHE A 181 3.92 4.71 16.08
N SER A 182 3.57 5.49 17.09
CA SER A 182 4.51 5.96 18.11
C SER A 182 4.77 4.90 19.17
N LEU A 183 6.01 4.45 19.33
CA LEU A 183 6.40 3.37 20.25
C LEU A 183 6.64 3.82 21.69
N SER A 184 6.41 5.10 22.02
CA SER A 184 6.61 5.63 23.37
C SER A 184 5.48 5.25 24.35
N GLY A 185 4.33 4.81 23.84
CA GLY A 185 3.16 4.43 24.64
C GLY A 185 2.92 2.92 24.71
N SER A 186 2.13 2.47 25.69
CA SER A 186 1.75 1.06 25.87
C SER A 186 0.73 0.55 24.85
N ASN A 187 -0.06 1.45 24.26
CA ASN A 187 -1.04 1.12 23.22
C ASN A 187 -0.97 2.14 22.07
N PRO A 188 -0.04 1.96 21.12
CA PRO A 188 0.17 2.89 20.03
C PRO A 188 -1.04 2.91 19.09
N ARG A 189 -1.67 4.08 18.94
CA ARG A 189 -2.73 4.29 17.94
C ARG A 189 -2.09 4.62 16.58
N PRO A 190 -2.62 4.07 15.48
CA PRO A 190 -2.16 4.44 14.15
C PRO A 190 -2.54 5.90 13.83
N GLU A 191 -1.58 6.68 13.37
CA GLU A 191 -1.81 7.96 12.69
C GLU A 191 -1.67 7.73 11.18
N LEU A 192 -2.64 8.21 10.40
CA LEU A 192 -2.53 8.17 8.94
C LEU A 192 -1.64 9.33 8.48
N VAL A 193 -0.50 8.98 7.89
CA VAL A 193 0.50 9.94 7.42
C VAL A 193 0.54 9.90 5.90
N SER A 194 0.28 11.04 5.26
CA SER A 194 0.46 11.19 3.82
C SER A 194 1.93 11.05 3.44
N ARG A 195 2.21 10.65 2.20
CA ARG A 195 3.56 10.54 1.64
C ARG A 195 4.41 11.79 1.95
N ARG A 196 5.40 11.65 2.84
CA ARG A 196 6.37 12.70 3.18
C ARG A 196 7.71 12.38 2.52
N GLY A 197 8.26 13.32 1.73
CA GLY A 197 9.68 13.27 1.33
C GLY A 197 10.15 12.06 0.50
N GLY A 198 9.26 11.40 -0.24
CA GLY A 198 9.61 10.29 -1.14
C GLY A 198 10.12 10.74 -2.53
N LYS A 199 10.64 9.80 -3.33
CA LYS A 199 11.03 10.05 -4.73
C LYS A 199 9.86 10.61 -5.53
N LEU A 200 10.06 11.74 -6.22
CA LEU A 200 9.04 12.40 -7.06
C LEU A 200 8.38 11.41 -8.03
N ARG A 201 7.04 11.40 -8.08
CA ARG A 201 6.27 10.61 -9.06
C ARG A 201 5.82 11.53 -10.18
N ILE A 202 6.41 11.33 -11.36
CA ILE A 202 6.20 12.18 -12.53
C ILE A 202 5.25 11.47 -13.50
N TYR A 203 4.13 12.10 -13.83
CA TYR A 203 3.26 11.66 -14.92
C TYR A 203 3.70 12.29 -16.23
N GLN A 204 4.27 11.48 -17.13
CA GLN A 204 4.69 11.95 -18.44
C GLN A 204 3.53 11.87 -19.44
N LEU A 205 3.25 12.97 -20.15
CA LEU A 205 2.15 13.03 -21.12
C LEU A 205 2.48 13.85 -22.35
N PHE A 206 1.79 13.55 -23.45
CA PHE A 206 1.74 14.39 -24.65
C PHE A 206 0.39 15.14 -24.69
N PRO A 207 0.37 16.50 -24.68
CA PRO A 207 -0.89 17.28 -24.68
C PRO A 207 -1.80 16.93 -25.86
N ARG A 208 -1.21 16.66 -27.03
CA ARG A 208 -1.93 16.25 -28.24
C ARG A 208 -2.78 14.99 -28.05
N LEU A 209 -2.37 14.08 -27.17
CA LEU A 209 -3.05 12.80 -26.94
C LEU A 209 -3.91 12.84 -25.68
N PHE A 210 -3.46 13.53 -24.64
CA PHE A 210 -4.06 13.47 -23.30
C PHE A 210 -5.56 13.77 -23.28
N GLY A 211 -5.95 14.93 -23.82
CA GLY A 211 -7.36 15.35 -23.86
C GLY A 211 -8.13 14.96 -25.11
N ASN A 212 -7.51 14.21 -26.03
CA ASN A 212 -8.19 13.84 -27.28
C ASN A 212 -9.15 12.68 -27.04
N THR A 213 -10.45 12.97 -27.00
CA THR A 213 -11.51 11.96 -26.86
C THR A 213 -11.86 11.30 -28.20
N ASN A 214 -11.36 11.81 -29.33
CA ASN A 214 -11.57 11.20 -30.64
C ASN A 214 -10.76 9.90 -30.77
N THR A 215 -11.45 8.80 -31.04
CA THR A 215 -10.86 7.46 -31.18
C THR A 215 -10.38 7.14 -32.59
N ASN A 216 -10.60 8.02 -33.57
CA ASN A 216 -10.15 7.85 -34.94
C ASN A 216 -8.63 7.95 -35.02
N ARG A 217 -8.03 7.02 -35.77
CA ARG A 217 -6.58 6.93 -35.98
C ARG A 217 -6.30 6.77 -37.47
N ILE A 218 -6.84 7.69 -38.27
CA ILE A 218 -6.74 7.62 -39.73
C ILE A 218 -5.32 8.03 -40.13
N PRO A 219 -4.54 7.14 -40.79
CA PRO A 219 -3.23 7.49 -41.31
C PRO A 219 -3.34 8.67 -42.29
N ASN A 220 -2.46 9.67 -42.14
CA ASN A 220 -2.51 10.93 -42.90
C ASN A 220 -3.84 11.69 -42.80
N GLY A 221 -4.63 11.43 -41.75
CA GLY A 221 -5.87 12.15 -41.49
C GLY A 221 -5.62 13.60 -41.03
N THR A 222 -6.58 14.46 -41.34
CA THR A 222 -6.61 15.86 -40.93
C THR A 222 -6.82 16.02 -39.42
N LEU A 223 -6.62 17.24 -38.93
CA LEU A 223 -6.86 17.59 -37.52
C LEU A 223 -8.31 17.36 -37.13
N GLU A 224 -9.24 17.65 -38.03
CA GLU A 224 -10.69 17.50 -37.85
C GLU A 224 -11.08 16.02 -37.79
N GLN A 225 -10.44 15.18 -38.62
CA GLN A 225 -10.70 13.74 -38.67
C GLN A 225 -10.22 12.98 -37.43
N ASN A 226 -9.01 13.30 -36.95
CA ASN A 226 -8.34 12.58 -35.86
C ASN A 226 -8.47 13.26 -34.49
N GLY A 227 -8.82 14.55 -34.45
CA GLY A 227 -8.80 15.35 -33.23
C GLY A 227 -7.38 15.59 -32.71
N CYS A 228 -7.30 16.38 -31.64
CA CYS A 228 -6.05 16.70 -30.94
C CYS A 228 -6.40 17.33 -29.60
N GLY A 229 -5.79 16.84 -28.53
CA GLY A 229 -5.88 17.44 -27.21
C GLY A 229 -5.26 18.85 -27.17
N LYS A 230 -5.56 19.57 -26.11
CA LYS A 230 -5.18 20.95 -25.85
C LYS A 230 -4.66 21.08 -24.43
N PHE A 231 -3.89 22.14 -24.18
CA PHE A 231 -3.44 22.46 -22.83
C PHE A 231 -4.60 22.72 -21.87
N ALA A 232 -5.73 23.23 -22.37
CA ALA A 232 -6.95 23.43 -21.59
C ALA A 232 -7.54 22.13 -21.03
N ASP A 233 -7.17 20.96 -21.58
CA ASP A 233 -7.61 19.67 -21.07
C ASP A 233 -6.88 19.26 -19.78
N LEU A 234 -5.74 19.90 -19.47
CA LEU A 234 -5.09 19.85 -18.15
C LEU A 234 -5.78 20.83 -17.18
N ASN A 235 -7.06 20.61 -16.96
CA ASN A 235 -7.90 21.39 -16.05
C ASN A 235 -7.87 20.86 -14.61
N ASP A 236 -8.54 21.57 -13.69
CA ASP A 236 -8.57 21.22 -12.27
C ASP A 236 -9.02 19.78 -12.02
N ALA A 237 -10.03 19.29 -12.74
CA ALA A 237 -10.52 17.92 -12.60
C ALA A 237 -9.46 16.88 -13.01
N ALA A 238 -8.71 17.14 -14.09
CA ALA A 238 -7.61 16.29 -14.51
C ALA A 238 -6.46 16.30 -13.48
N LEU A 239 -6.11 17.47 -12.95
CA LEU A 239 -5.08 17.61 -11.92
C LEU A 239 -5.47 16.93 -10.61
N ASP A 240 -6.71 17.07 -10.16
CA ASP A 240 -7.24 16.38 -8.98
C ASP A 240 -7.22 14.87 -9.17
N SER A 241 -7.55 14.37 -10.37
CA SER A 241 -7.47 12.95 -10.70
C SER A 241 -6.02 12.45 -10.68
N LEU A 242 -5.07 13.18 -11.26
CA LEU A 242 -3.65 12.84 -11.22
C LEU A 242 -3.10 12.82 -9.79
N LYS A 243 -3.52 13.78 -8.95
CA LYS A 243 -3.18 13.84 -7.54
C LYS A 243 -3.79 12.68 -6.75
N ALA A 244 -5.04 12.33 -7.01
CA ALA A 244 -5.70 11.16 -6.41
C ALA A 244 -5.03 9.84 -6.81
N MET A 245 -4.49 9.75 -8.04
CA MET A 245 -3.64 8.64 -8.49
C MET A 245 -2.22 8.68 -7.87
N GLY A 246 -1.87 9.73 -7.12
CA GLY A 246 -0.62 9.83 -6.38
C GLY A 246 0.57 10.38 -7.16
N PHE A 247 0.35 11.16 -8.22
CA PHE A 247 1.40 11.90 -8.94
C PHE A 247 1.62 13.30 -8.34
N ASP A 248 2.88 13.74 -8.32
CA ASP A 248 3.27 15.05 -7.75
C ASP A 248 3.62 16.07 -8.83
N ALA A 249 4.07 15.60 -9.99
CA ALA A 249 4.55 16.42 -11.07
C ALA A 249 4.10 15.87 -12.41
N ILE A 250 3.96 16.78 -13.38
CA ILE A 250 3.61 16.44 -14.76
C ILE A 250 4.82 16.77 -15.63
N TRP A 251 5.24 15.81 -16.44
CA TRP A 251 6.22 16.06 -17.49
C TRP A 251 5.52 16.10 -18.83
N VAL A 252 5.30 17.32 -19.30
CA VAL A 252 4.68 17.56 -20.59
C VAL A 252 5.73 17.48 -21.71
N THR A 253 5.48 16.62 -22.69
CA THR A 253 6.34 16.43 -23.87
C THR A 253 5.66 16.87 -25.16
N GLY A 254 6.46 17.25 -26.17
CA GLY A 254 5.93 17.64 -27.48
C GLY A 254 5.21 18.99 -27.51
N ILE A 255 5.63 19.94 -26.66
CA ILE A 255 5.06 21.30 -26.57
C ILE A 255 5.41 22.14 -27.79
N LEU A 256 6.65 22.00 -28.28
CA LEU A 256 7.13 22.78 -29.41
C LEU A 256 6.25 22.54 -30.63
N ARG A 257 5.99 23.62 -31.37
CA ARG A 257 5.30 23.55 -32.66
C ARG A 257 6.10 22.63 -33.58
N GLN A 258 5.57 21.44 -33.83
CA GLN A 258 6.04 20.57 -34.90
C GLN A 258 5.23 20.93 -36.15
N ALA A 259 5.91 21.56 -37.11
CA ALA A 259 5.33 22.10 -38.34
C ALA A 259 5.96 21.42 -39.55
#